data_AF-A0A7C7DYD9-F1
#
_entry.id   AF-A0A7C7DYD9-F1
#
_cell.length_a   1.000
_cell.length_b   1.000
_cell.length_c   1.000
_cell.angle_alpha   90.00
_cell.angle_beta   90.00
_cell.angle_gamma   90.00
#
_symmetry.space_group_name_H-M   'P 1'
#
loop_
_entity.id
_entity.type
_entity.pdbx_description
1 polymer ?
#
loop_
_entity_poly.entity_id
_entity_poly.type
_entity_poly.pdbx_seq_one_letter_code
_entity_poly.pdbx_strand_id
1 'polypeptide(L)'
;MKEIYIMLTQVGTLVSKSIKLYTKAKYNHASIGVDPSLKIFYSFARRVRYFPLIGGFITEVINEGLFKHFPETECAIYALSVADAIHEKVCEILETYKRDPKKYR
;
A
#
# COMPACT_ATOMS: atom_id res chain seq x y z
N MET A 1 4.78 -8.08 22.01
CA MET A 1 5.31 -7.21 20.92
C MET A 1 4.98 -7.90 19.61
N LYS A 2 4.37 -7.16 18.68
CA LYS A 2 4.01 -7.63 17.33
C LYS A 2 4.60 -6.68 16.30
N GLU A 3 4.60 -7.09 15.03
CA GLU A 3 5.18 -6.28 13.95
C GLU A 3 4.11 -5.74 13.03
N ILE A 4 4.30 -4.50 12.59
CA ILE A 4 3.62 -3.96 11.42
C ILE A 4 4.63 -3.77 10.30
N TYR A 5 4.19 -3.89 9.06
CA TYR A 5 5.03 -3.84 7.88
C TYR A 5 4.71 -2.61 7.06
N ILE A 6 5.72 -1.85 6.69
CA ILE A 6 5.59 -0.69 5.82
C ILE A 6 6.26 -1.04 4.50
N MET A 7 5.47 -1.12 3.44
CA MET A 7 5.96 -1.33 2.08
C MET A 7 5.99 0.00 1.34
N LEU A 8 7.18 0.43 0.93
CA LEU A 8 7.37 1.56 0.04
C LEU A 8 7.58 1.03 -1.37
N THR A 9 6.84 1.55 -2.35
CA THR A 9 6.88 1.07 -3.73
C THR A 9 7.06 2.19 -4.73
N GLN A 10 7.65 1.83 -5.87
CA GLN A 10 7.68 2.63 -7.09
C GLN A 10 7.23 1.76 -8.27
N VAL A 11 5.95 1.85 -8.58
CA VAL A 11 5.37 1.07 -9.68
C VAL A 11 5.66 1.75 -11.02
N GLY A 12 5.96 0.97 -12.06
CA GLY A 12 6.29 1.47 -13.40
C GLY A 12 5.16 2.17 -14.19
N THR A 13 4.01 2.49 -13.58
CA THR A 13 2.92 3.20 -14.28
C THR A 13 3.33 4.63 -14.66
N LEU A 14 2.77 5.18 -15.75
CA LEU A 14 3.06 6.55 -16.20
C LEU A 14 2.82 7.58 -15.08
N VAL A 15 1.71 7.48 -14.36
CA VAL A 15 1.39 8.37 -13.24
C VAL A 15 2.44 8.30 -12.14
N SER A 16 2.85 7.10 -11.71
CA SER A 16 3.88 6.95 -10.68
C SER A 16 5.27 7.41 -11.17
N LYS A 17 5.60 7.21 -12.46
CA LYS A 17 6.83 7.78 -13.04
C LYS A 17 6.81 9.32 -13.01
N SER A 18 5.68 9.94 -13.34
CA SER A 18 5.52 11.40 -13.27
C SER A 18 5.66 11.94 -11.84
N ILE A 19 5.07 11.25 -10.85
CA ILE A 19 5.20 11.64 -9.44
C ILE A 19 6.68 11.54 -9.02
N LYS A 20 7.39 10.45 -9.35
CA LYS A 20 8.82 10.31 -9.05
C LYS A 20 9.67 11.39 -9.71
N LEU A 21 9.38 11.77 -10.95
CA LEU A 21 10.07 12.85 -11.63
C LEU A 21 9.90 14.19 -10.90
N TYR A 22 8.69 14.47 -10.41
CA TYR A 22 8.38 15.69 -9.68
C TYR A 22 8.98 15.71 -8.27
N THR A 23 8.78 14.65 -7.48
CA THR A 23 9.22 14.58 -6.09
C THR A 23 10.70 14.24 -5.93
N LYS A 24 11.32 13.65 -6.96
CA LYS A 24 12.66 13.04 -6.92
C LYS A 24 12.82 11.95 -5.86
N ALA A 25 11.72 11.49 -5.25
CA ALA A 25 11.73 10.42 -4.26
C ALA A 25 11.87 9.06 -4.95
N LYS A 26 12.66 8.15 -4.34
CA LYS A 26 12.86 6.80 -4.89
C LYS A 26 11.55 6.00 -4.93
N TYR A 27 10.76 6.09 -3.85
CA TYR A 27 9.45 5.47 -3.67
C TYR A 27 8.40 6.55 -3.49
N ASN A 28 7.22 6.39 -4.08
CA ASN A 28 6.15 7.38 -4.03
C ASN A 28 4.79 6.84 -3.58
N HIS A 29 4.74 5.56 -3.23
CA HIS A 29 3.56 4.91 -2.71
C HIS A 29 3.93 4.12 -1.46
N ALA A 30 3.06 4.17 -0.45
CA ALA A 30 3.27 3.51 0.84
C ALA A 30 2.05 2.66 1.18
N SER A 31 2.30 1.45 1.66
CA SER A 31 1.28 0.48 2.05
C SER A 31 1.61 -0.12 3.41
N ILE A 32 0.59 -0.52 4.15
CA ILE A 32 0.73 -1.12 5.48
C ILE A 32 0.28 -2.58 5.48
N GLY A 33 1.05 -3.45 6.12
CA GLY A 33 0.75 -4.85 6.35
C GLY A 33 0.78 -5.16 7.84
N VAL A 34 0.01 -6.16 8.26
CA VAL A 34 -0.04 -6.66 9.65
C VAL A 34 0.15 -8.19 9.71
N ASP A 35 0.41 -8.81 8.56
CA ASP A 35 0.63 -10.25 8.42
C ASP A 35 2.11 -10.51 8.06
N PRO A 36 2.84 -11.30 8.87
CA PRO A 36 4.23 -11.68 8.59
C PRO A 36 4.41 -12.48 7.29
N SER A 37 3.34 -12.98 6.67
CA SER A 37 3.42 -13.61 5.34
C SER A 37 3.83 -12.64 4.22
N LEU A 38 3.72 -11.32 4.48
CA LEU A 38 3.99 -10.24 3.52
C LEU A 38 3.23 -10.39 2.19
N LYS A 39 2.09 -11.10 2.17
CA LYS A 39 1.32 -11.29 0.94
C LYS A 39 0.32 -10.18 0.68
N ILE A 40 -0.22 -9.60 1.74
CA ILE A 40 -1.34 -8.64 1.67
C ILE A 40 -0.94 -7.35 2.37
N PHE A 41 -1.09 -6.26 1.64
CA PHE A 41 -0.91 -4.90 2.11
C PHE A 41 -2.17 -4.08 1.85
N TYR A 42 -2.29 -2.96 2.56
CA TYR A 42 -3.40 -2.04 2.47
C TYR A 42 -2.89 -0.63 2.24
N SER A 43 -3.57 0.13 1.40
CA SER A 43 -3.19 1.52 1.13
C SER A 43 -4.36 2.31 0.56
N PHE A 44 -4.16 3.62 0.46
CA PHE A 44 -4.96 4.48 -0.38
C PHE A 44 -4.25 4.65 -1.71
N ALA A 45 -4.89 4.22 -2.79
CA ALA A 45 -4.31 4.33 -4.12
C ALA A 45 -5.40 4.52 -5.17
N ARG A 46 -4.96 4.62 -6.43
CA ARG A 46 -5.85 4.71 -7.58
C ARG A 46 -6.55 3.37 -7.78
N ARG A 47 -7.88 3.41 -7.93
CA ARG A 47 -8.69 2.24 -8.28
C ARG A 47 -8.65 1.93 -9.77
N VAL A 48 -8.43 2.95 -10.60
CA VAL A 48 -8.36 2.82 -12.06
C VAL A 48 -6.97 3.22 -12.54
N ARG A 49 -6.29 2.29 -13.22
CA ARG A 49 -4.87 2.42 -13.62
C ARG A 49 -4.57 3.70 -14.42
N TYR A 50 -5.48 4.11 -15.31
CA TYR A 50 -5.27 5.23 -16.22
C TYR A 50 -5.86 6.57 -15.73
N PHE A 51 -6.70 6.56 -14.69
CA PHE A 51 -7.34 7.77 -14.17
C PHE A 51 -6.78 8.13 -12.80
N PRO A 52 -5.97 9.21 -12.70
CA PRO A 52 -5.27 9.55 -11.45
C PRO A 52 -6.20 10.01 -10.33
N LEU A 53 -7.37 10.53 -10.66
CA LEU A 53 -8.31 11.15 -9.70
C LEU A 53 -9.33 10.17 -9.09
N ILE A 54 -9.38 8.92 -9.56
CA ILE A 54 -10.31 7.91 -9.04
C ILE A 54 -9.55 7.05 -8.03
N GLY A 55 -9.59 7.48 -6.76
CA GLY A 55 -8.88 6.87 -5.65
C GLY A 55 -9.75 6.05 -4.71
N GLY A 56 -9.11 5.51 -3.69
CA GLY A 56 -9.74 5.00 -2.49
C GLY A 56 -8.88 3.99 -1.74
N PHE A 57 -9.41 3.48 -0.64
CA PHE A 57 -8.79 2.39 0.09
C PHE A 57 -8.83 1.10 -0.75
N ILE A 58 -7.69 0.42 -0.85
CA ILE A 58 -7.48 -0.80 -1.63
C ILE A 58 -6.69 -1.85 -0.85
N THR A 59 -6.85 -3.09 -1.27
CA THR A 59 -6.01 -4.22 -0.87
C THR A 59 -5.03 -4.53 -1.98
N GLU A 60 -3.76 -4.65 -1.63
CA GLU A 60 -2.65 -4.91 -2.54
C GLU A 60 -2.08 -6.30 -2.23
N VAL A 61 -2.11 -7.19 -3.21
CA VAL A 61 -1.60 -8.56 -3.07
C VAL A 61 -0.30 -8.69 -3.85
N ILE A 62 0.79 -9.06 -3.16
CA ILE A 62 2.10 -9.27 -3.79
C ILE A 62 2.00 -10.37 -4.84
N ASN A 63 2.66 -10.18 -5.98
CA ASN A 63 2.64 -11.08 -7.16
C ASN A 63 1.28 -11.19 -7.87
N GLU A 64 0.31 -10.38 -7.50
CA GLU A 64 -0.99 -10.26 -8.17
C GLU A 64 -1.25 -8.83 -8.62
N GLY A 65 -2.37 -8.61 -9.32
CA GLY A 65 -2.84 -7.27 -9.68
C GLY A 65 -1.75 -6.41 -10.31
N LEU A 66 -1.54 -5.21 -9.76
CA LEU A 66 -0.59 -4.24 -10.31
C LEU A 66 0.86 -4.74 -10.30
N PHE A 67 1.28 -5.46 -9.24
CA PHE A 67 2.64 -5.98 -9.14
C PHE A 67 2.94 -7.04 -10.19
N LYS A 68 1.95 -7.88 -10.53
CA LYS A 68 2.09 -8.85 -11.64
C LYS A 68 2.25 -8.18 -13.01
N HIS A 69 1.57 -7.05 -13.22
CA HIS A 69 1.67 -6.31 -14.50
C HIS A 69 2.95 -5.48 -14.61
N PHE A 70 3.59 -5.17 -13.48
CA PHE A 70 4.84 -4.41 -13.40
C PHE A 70 5.85 -5.21 -12.57
N PRO A 71 6.40 -6.32 -13.12
CA PRO A 71 7.29 -7.21 -12.38
C PRO A 71 8.60 -6.54 -11.95
N GLU A 72 9.01 -5.47 -12.64
CA GLU A 72 10.17 -4.64 -12.27
C GLU A 72 9.83 -3.58 -11.20
N THR A 73 8.73 -3.72 -10.47
CA THR A 73 8.38 -2.79 -9.39
C THR A 73 9.43 -2.85 -8.30
N GLU A 74 10.14 -1.74 -8.09
CA GLU A 74 11.03 -1.59 -6.95
C GLU A 74 10.22 -1.39 -5.68
N CYS A 75 10.54 -2.14 -4.63
CA CYS A 75 9.96 -1.94 -3.31
C CYS A 75 10.99 -2.11 -2.19
N ALA A 76 10.67 -1.56 -1.03
CA ALA A 76 11.36 -1.79 0.23
C ALA A 76 10.31 -2.09 1.30
N ILE A 77 10.50 -3.15 2.07
CA ILE A 77 9.60 -3.55 3.16
C ILE A 77 10.36 -3.40 4.47
N TYR A 78 9.77 -2.65 5.40
CA TYR A 78 10.30 -2.45 6.74
C TYR A 78 9.38 -3.11 7.75
N ALA A 79 9.96 -3.82 8.73
CA ALA A 79 9.25 -4.32 9.89
C ALA A 79 9.43 -3.33 11.05
N LEU A 80 8.34 -2.96 11.71
CA LEU A 80 8.35 -2.13 12.90
C LEU A 80 7.72 -2.92 14.05
N SER A 81 8.53 -3.22 15.07
CA SER A 81 8.05 -3.82 16.30
C SER A 81 7.27 -2.80 17.12
N VAL A 82 6.03 -3.11 17.45
CA VAL A 82 5.10 -2.26 18.20
C VAL A 82 4.51 -3.03 19.37
N ALA A 83 4.01 -2.29 20.36
CA ALA A 83 3.24 -2.88 21.45
C ALA A 83 1.96 -3.53 20.91
N ASP A 84 1.50 -4.59 21.57
CA ASP A 84 0.38 -5.40 21.08
C ASP A 84 -0.91 -4.58 20.95
N ALA A 85 -1.14 -3.65 21.88
CA ALA A 85 -2.27 -2.71 21.83
C ALA A 85 -2.23 -1.79 20.59
N ILE A 86 -1.03 -1.38 20.14
CA ILE A 86 -0.87 -0.56 18.93
C ILE A 86 -1.15 -1.40 17.70
N HIS A 87 -0.64 -2.63 17.65
CA HIS A 87 -0.92 -3.55 16.56
C HIS A 87 -2.43 -3.83 16.43
N GLU A 88 -3.10 -4.12 17.55
CA GLU A 88 -4.56 -4.30 17.59
C GLU A 88 -5.30 -3.06 17.09
N LYS A 89 -4.86 -1.86 17.51
CA LYS A 89 -5.47 -0.62 17.04
C LYS A 89 -5.32 -0.41 15.53
N VAL A 90 -4.16 -0.75 14.97
CA VAL A 90 -3.93 -0.71 13.51
C VAL A 90 -4.89 -1.66 12.80
N CYS A 91 -5.04 -2.90 13.30
CA CYS A 91 -5.98 -3.86 12.73
C CYS A 91 -7.44 -3.35 12.74
N GLU A 92 -7.89 -2.75 13.84
CA GLU A 92 -9.23 -2.15 13.94
C GLU A 92 -9.47 -1.05 12.89
N ILE A 93 -8.47 -0.17 12.72
CA ILE A 93 -8.52 0.92 11.74
C ILE A 93 -8.62 0.34 10.32
N LEU A 94 -7.80 -0.66 9.99
CA LEU A 94 -7.83 -1.34 8.70
C LEU A 94 -9.19 -1.99 8.43
N GLU A 95 -9.77 -2.69 9.40
CA GLU A 95 -11.10 -3.28 9.26
C GLU A 95 -12.20 -2.23 9.06
N THR A 96 -12.06 -1.07 9.70
CA THR A 96 -12.98 0.06 9.49
C THR A 96 -12.92 0.56 8.05
N TYR A 97 -11.72 0.69 7.46
CA TYR A 97 -11.56 1.06 6.05
C TYR A 97 -12.07 0.00 5.09
N LYS A 98 -11.89 -1.29 5.42
CA LYS A 98 -12.39 -2.42 4.61
C LYS A 98 -13.91 -2.50 4.59
N ARG A 99 -14.58 -2.19 5.71
CA ARG A 99 -16.04 -2.30 5.85
C ARG A 99 -16.79 -1.21 5.09
N ASP A 100 -16.23 0.00 5.02
CA ASP A 100 -16.87 1.14 4.34
C ASP A 100 -16.00 1.74 3.23
N PRO A 101 -15.71 0.98 2.15
CA PRO A 101 -14.85 1.45 1.07
C PRO A 101 -15.47 2.56 0.22
N LYS A 102 -16.79 2.81 0.35
CA LYS A 102 -17.51 3.85 -0.38
C LYS A 102 -17.31 5.23 0.25
N LYS A 103 -17.14 5.31 1.57
CA LYS A 103 -16.81 6.55 2.29
C LYS A 103 -15.45 7.13 1.92
N TYR A 104 -14.53 6.28 1.47
CA TYR A 104 -13.13 6.64 1.21
C TYR A 104 -12.82 6.61 -0.30
N ARG A 105 -13.35 7.59 -1.04
CA ARG A 105 -13.21 7.76 -2.51
C ARG A 105 -12.38 8.98 -2.87
#